data_AF-A0A8C3UU40-F1
#
_entry.id   AF-A0A8C3UU40-F1
#
_cell.length_a   1.000
_cell.length_b   1.000
_cell.length_c   1.000
_cell.angle_alpha   90.00
_cell.angle_beta   90.00
_cell.angle_gamma   90.00
#
_symmetry.space_group_name_H-M   'P 1'
#
loop_
_entity.id
_entity.type
_entity.pdbx_description
1 polymer ?
#
loop_
_entity_poly.entity_id
_entity_poly.type
_entity_poly.pdbx_seq_one_letter_code
_entity_poly.pdbx_strand_id
1 'polypeptide(L)'
;MPGADGNLCKVCIGDGEVEGARVSSRCAASHNERYYGNMGALRSFGDVAFLEHSNLLQNIDGKISGWAKGYTPLDFELLCPDGTRAAVTEWAGCNLGPIPPSTVMTRPVTVTKISDFLLKSQESLGSKLDSEFQLFQSWKYGESDLLFKDTTQHLVHASHLSYQDILGESFMQLAESVFNCTPAGKVKFLILS
;
A
#
# COMPACT_ATOMS: atom_id res chain seq x y z
N MET A 1 8.51 11.14 2.72
CA MET A 1 8.32 9.69 2.77
C MET A 1 8.17 9.28 4.22
N PRO A 2 6.96 8.88 4.64
CA PRO A 2 6.72 8.30 5.95
C PRO A 2 7.64 7.09 6.20
N GLY A 3 8.18 6.98 7.41
CA GLY A 3 9.16 5.95 7.80
C GLY A 3 10.61 6.24 7.42
N ALA A 4 10.89 7.34 6.72
CA ALA A 4 12.25 7.74 6.34
C ALA A 4 12.81 8.83 7.27
N ASP A 5 14.13 8.88 7.37
CA ASP A 5 14.85 9.91 8.12
C ASP A 5 15.32 11.08 7.22
N GLY A 6 15.64 12.21 7.84
CA GLY A 6 16.30 13.35 7.18
C GLY A 6 15.44 14.07 6.14
N ASN A 7 16.00 14.36 4.96
CA ASN A 7 15.37 15.21 3.95
C ASN A 7 14.07 14.64 3.39
N LEU A 8 13.97 13.32 3.29
CA LEU A 8 12.77 12.66 2.80
C LEU A 8 11.57 12.89 3.71
N CYS A 9 11.81 13.20 4.99
CA CYS A 9 10.75 13.45 5.96
C CYS A 9 10.17 14.88 5.92
N LYS A 10 10.84 15.81 5.23
CA LYS A 10 10.50 17.24 5.29
C LYS A 10 9.08 17.56 4.83
N VAL A 11 8.60 16.84 3.82
CA VAL A 11 7.26 17.03 3.25
C VAL A 11 6.14 16.39 4.09
N CYS A 12 6.46 15.53 5.06
CA CYS A 12 5.48 14.85 5.89
C CYS A 12 4.87 15.81 6.94
N ILE A 13 3.58 15.62 7.28
CA ILE A 13 2.79 16.59 8.08
C ILE A 13 2.17 16.00 9.36
N GLY A 14 2.18 14.68 9.55
CA GLY A 14 1.53 14.02 10.69
C GLY A 14 0.00 13.97 10.56
N ASP A 15 -0.69 13.87 11.69
CA ASP A 15 -2.15 13.68 11.82
C ASP A 15 -2.96 14.99 11.83
N GLY A 16 -2.32 16.16 11.85
CA GLY A 16 -2.98 17.46 11.63
C GLY A 16 -2.71 18.53 12.70
N GLU A 17 -3.08 19.75 12.36
CA GLU A 17 -2.86 21.04 13.04
C GLU A 17 -3.36 21.10 14.49
N VAL A 18 -2.56 20.64 15.45
CA VAL A 18 -2.66 21.15 16.81
C VAL A 18 -1.33 21.75 17.15
N GLU A 19 -1.30 23.06 17.37
CA GLU A 19 -0.21 23.71 18.08
C GLU A 19 0.02 22.96 19.40
N GLY A 20 1.02 22.09 19.43
CA GLY A 20 1.36 21.26 20.59
C GLY A 20 0.99 19.78 20.53
N ALA A 21 0.27 19.25 19.52
CA ALA A 21 0.16 17.80 19.35
C ALA A 21 1.38 17.26 18.60
N ARG A 22 2.43 17.05 19.41
CA ARG A 22 3.55 16.13 19.25
C ARG A 22 4.04 15.88 17.81
N VAL A 23 5.26 16.38 17.59
CA VAL A 23 6.31 15.94 16.65
C VAL A 23 6.42 14.40 16.45
N SER A 24 5.74 13.56 17.24
CA SER A 24 5.84 12.10 17.22
C SER A 24 5.09 11.38 16.09
N SER A 25 4.05 11.99 15.49
CA SER A 25 3.30 11.37 14.38
C SER A 25 3.87 11.74 13.01
N ARG A 26 4.62 12.85 12.92
CA ARG A 26 5.29 13.27 11.69
C ARG A 26 6.23 12.18 11.21
N CYS A 27 6.11 11.80 9.95
CA CYS A 27 6.85 10.68 9.36
C CYS A 27 6.57 9.30 9.94
N ALA A 28 5.54 9.12 10.77
CA ALA A 28 5.20 7.78 11.22
C ALA A 28 4.86 6.89 10.01
N ALA A 29 5.41 5.68 9.95
CA ALA A 29 5.03 4.68 8.95
C ALA A 29 3.69 4.03 9.32
N SER A 30 2.64 4.83 9.49
CA SER A 30 1.29 4.43 9.83
C SER A 30 0.26 5.48 9.41
N HIS A 31 -1.03 5.17 9.52
CA HIS A 31 -2.14 6.11 9.26
C HIS A 31 -2.16 7.35 10.16
N ASN A 32 -1.29 7.44 11.17
CA ASN A 32 -1.08 8.68 11.94
C ASN A 32 -0.30 9.74 11.13
N GLU A 33 0.19 9.41 9.93
CA GLU A 33 0.76 10.34 8.98
C GLU A 33 -0.17 10.47 7.78
N ARG A 34 -0.64 11.68 7.50
CA ARG A 34 -1.62 11.96 6.45
C ARG A 34 -1.13 11.64 5.04
N TYR A 35 0.18 11.60 4.82
CA TYR A 35 0.79 11.19 3.55
C TYR A 35 1.20 9.71 3.48
N TYR A 36 0.72 8.89 4.42
CA TYR A 36 0.94 7.45 4.43
C TYR A 36 0.02 6.68 3.46
N GLY A 37 0.53 5.60 2.87
CA GLY A 37 -0.21 4.74 1.94
C GLY A 37 -0.42 5.34 0.54
N ASN A 38 -1.10 4.59 -0.34
CA ASN A 38 -1.34 5.00 -1.73
C ASN A 38 -2.16 6.31 -1.79
N MET A 39 -3.21 6.40 -0.98
CA MET A 39 -4.04 7.62 -0.92
C MET A 39 -3.23 8.82 -0.41
N GLY A 40 -2.50 8.66 0.69
CA GLY A 40 -1.73 9.74 1.28
C GLY A 40 -0.61 10.26 0.37
N ALA A 41 0.06 9.36 -0.36
CA ALA A 41 1.10 9.75 -1.32
C ALA A 41 0.53 10.54 -2.51
N LEU A 42 -0.67 10.19 -3.01
CA LEU A 42 -1.35 10.96 -4.06
C LEU A 42 -1.82 12.34 -3.56
N ARG A 43 -2.17 12.45 -2.26
CA ARG A 43 -2.50 13.72 -1.61
C ARG A 43 -1.29 14.62 -1.36
N SER A 44 -0.08 14.05 -1.30
CA SER A 44 1.12 14.82 -0.99
C SER A 44 1.40 15.85 -2.08
N PHE A 45 1.78 17.07 -1.69
CA PHE A 45 2.15 18.15 -2.61
C PHE A 45 3.57 17.95 -3.18
N GLY A 46 3.85 16.75 -3.70
CA GLY A 46 5.11 16.43 -4.38
C GLY A 46 4.95 16.48 -5.90
N ASP A 47 6.06 16.69 -6.61
CA ASP A 47 6.07 16.64 -8.08
C ASP A 47 5.90 15.21 -8.62
N VAL A 48 6.24 14.21 -7.81
CA VAL A 48 6.21 12.78 -8.17
C VAL A 48 5.68 11.96 -7.00
N ALA A 49 4.76 11.04 -7.29
CA ALA A 49 4.25 10.04 -6.35
C ALA A 49 4.48 8.62 -6.90
N PHE A 50 4.99 7.73 -6.05
CA PHE A 50 5.13 6.30 -6.36
C PHE A 50 3.95 5.55 -5.76
N LEU A 51 3.13 4.98 -6.62
CA LEU A 51 1.85 4.38 -6.26
C LEU A 51 1.65 3.08 -7.01
N GLU A 52 0.88 2.18 -6.42
CA GLU A 52 0.38 1.03 -7.16
C GLU A 52 -0.71 1.47 -8.15
N HIS A 53 -0.79 0.84 -9.32
CA HIS A 53 -1.82 1.17 -10.32
C HIS A 53 -3.24 0.87 -9.82
N SER A 54 -3.37 -0.05 -8.85
CA SER A 54 -4.64 -0.48 -8.28
C SER A 54 -5.34 0.70 -7.59
N ASN A 55 -6.60 0.95 -7.96
CA ASN A 55 -7.42 2.05 -7.45
C ASN A 55 -6.91 3.48 -7.73
N LEU A 56 -5.90 3.69 -8.57
CA LEU A 56 -5.44 5.04 -8.92
C LEU A 56 -6.60 5.91 -9.43
N LEU A 57 -7.36 5.41 -10.40
CA LEU A 57 -8.53 6.11 -10.95
C LEU A 57 -9.62 6.33 -9.89
N GLN A 58 -9.88 5.34 -9.03
CA GLN A 58 -10.90 5.45 -7.99
C GLN A 58 -10.53 6.47 -6.90
N ASN A 59 -9.24 6.58 -6.60
CA ASN A 59 -8.69 7.56 -5.67
C ASN A 59 -8.75 8.98 -6.24
N ILE A 60 -8.45 9.15 -7.54
CA ILE A 60 -8.51 10.44 -8.23
C ILE A 60 -9.96 10.92 -8.42
N ASP A 61 -10.89 10.04 -8.79
CA ASP A 61 -12.30 10.38 -8.98
C ASP A 61 -13.01 10.82 -7.68
N GLY A 62 -12.30 10.87 -6.55
CA GLY A 62 -12.80 11.45 -5.30
C GLY A 62 -13.88 10.64 -4.60
N LYS A 63 -14.14 9.40 -5.04
CA LYS A 63 -15.18 8.54 -4.47
C LYS A 63 -14.93 8.17 -3.01
N ILE A 64 -13.68 8.21 -2.54
CA ILE A 64 -13.28 7.59 -1.27
C ILE A 64 -13.10 8.61 -0.14
N SER A 65 -12.55 9.81 -0.39
CA SER A 65 -12.08 10.66 0.72
C SER A 65 -12.17 12.17 0.49
N GLY A 66 -12.80 12.63 -0.60
CA GLY A 66 -13.13 14.05 -0.83
C GLY A 66 -11.94 15.01 -0.99
N TRP A 67 -10.71 14.62 -0.67
CA TRP A 67 -9.50 15.43 -0.88
C TRP A 67 -9.23 15.67 -2.37
N ALA A 68 -9.60 14.71 -3.22
CA ALA A 68 -9.46 14.81 -4.67
C ALA A 68 -10.57 15.64 -5.33
N LYS A 69 -11.43 16.31 -4.56
CA LYS A 69 -12.53 17.11 -5.10
C LYS A 69 -11.97 18.26 -5.96
N GLY A 70 -12.17 18.16 -7.27
CA GLY A 70 -11.67 19.12 -8.25
C GLY A 70 -10.47 18.65 -9.06
N TYR A 71 -9.90 17.49 -8.72
CA TYR A 71 -8.94 16.81 -9.57
C TYR A 71 -9.63 15.79 -10.46
N THR A 72 -9.07 15.60 -11.64
CA THR A 72 -9.52 14.64 -12.65
C THR A 72 -8.35 13.75 -13.05
N PRO A 73 -8.61 12.55 -13.60
CA PRO A 73 -7.55 11.69 -14.13
C PRO A 73 -6.65 12.38 -15.18
N LEU A 74 -7.12 13.45 -15.82
CA LEU A 74 -6.38 14.24 -16.80
C LEU A 74 -5.34 15.18 -16.17
N ASP A 75 -5.44 15.44 -14.87
CA ASP A 75 -4.47 16.28 -14.13
C ASP A 75 -3.22 15.48 -13.73
N PHE A 76 -3.19 14.18 -14.01
CA PHE A 76 -2.11 13.27 -13.67
C PHE A 76 -1.58 12.57 -14.93
N GLU A 77 -0.26 12.38 -14.96
CA GLU A 77 0.44 11.63 -15.99
C GLU A 77 1.31 10.55 -15.34
N LEU A 78 1.48 9.42 -16.03
CA LEU A 78 2.45 8.40 -15.66
C LEU A 78 3.82 8.77 -16.20
N LEU A 79 4.86 8.49 -15.42
CA LEU A 79 6.26 8.61 -15.85
C LEU A 79 6.75 7.23 -16.27
N CYS A 80 7.11 7.09 -17.55
CA CYS A 80 7.55 5.83 -18.12
C CYS A 80 9.07 5.66 -17.97
N PRO A 81 9.58 4.41 -17.85
CA PRO A 81 11.02 4.16 -17.73
C PRO A 81 11.86 4.67 -18.91
N ASP A 82 11.26 4.84 -20.08
CA ASP A 82 11.90 5.38 -21.29
C ASP A 82 11.99 6.92 -21.30
N GLY A 83 11.52 7.58 -20.23
CA GLY A 83 11.48 9.04 -20.08
C GLY A 83 10.27 9.71 -20.73
N THR A 84 9.38 8.95 -21.36
CA THR A 84 8.12 9.46 -21.89
C THR A 84 7.06 9.60 -20.79
N ARG A 85 5.93 10.19 -21.16
CA ARG A 85 4.75 10.31 -20.29
C ARG A 85 3.55 9.68 -20.97
N ALA A 86 2.69 9.07 -20.17
CA ALA A 86 1.47 8.44 -20.66
C ALA A 86 0.27 8.81 -19.78
N ALA A 87 -0.94 8.70 -20.33
CA ALA A 87 -2.15 8.85 -19.55
C ALA A 87 -2.24 7.79 -18.45
N VAL A 88 -2.90 8.09 -17.32
CA VAL A 88 -3.08 7.15 -16.21
C VAL A 88 -3.80 5.84 -16.59
N THR A 89 -4.52 5.83 -17.72
CA THR A 89 -5.17 4.63 -18.26
C THR A 89 -4.20 3.67 -18.96
N GLU A 90 -3.04 4.16 -19.39
CA GLU A 90 -2.02 3.40 -20.15
C GLU A 90 -0.99 2.70 -19.25
N TRP A 91 -1.33 2.48 -17.98
CA TRP A 91 -0.43 1.88 -16.97
C TRP A 91 0.14 0.51 -17.39
N ALA A 92 -0.58 -0.25 -18.21
CA ALA A 92 -0.13 -1.55 -18.70
C ALA A 92 1.13 -1.43 -19.59
N GLY A 93 1.21 -0.37 -20.40
CA GLY A 93 2.38 -0.07 -21.23
C GLY A 93 3.42 0.82 -20.55
N CYS A 94 3.02 1.55 -19.51
CA CYS A 94 3.86 2.50 -18.78
C CYS A 94 3.81 2.25 -17.26
N ASN A 95 4.71 1.40 -16.76
CA ASN A 95 4.87 1.10 -15.34
C ASN A 95 6.35 0.82 -15.00
N LEU A 96 6.66 0.87 -13.70
CA LEU A 96 8.00 0.59 -13.18
C LEU A 96 8.29 -0.91 -12.98
N GLY A 97 7.28 -1.76 -13.13
CA GLY A 97 7.38 -3.20 -12.97
C GLY A 97 6.20 -3.81 -12.21
N PRO A 98 6.08 -5.15 -12.26
CA PRO A 98 5.07 -5.88 -11.51
C PRO A 98 5.42 -5.94 -10.02
N ILE A 99 4.38 -5.91 -9.19
CA ILE A 99 4.50 -6.12 -7.74
C ILE A 99 3.79 -7.43 -7.35
N PRO A 100 4.35 -8.22 -6.42
CA PRO A 100 3.68 -9.41 -5.92
C PRO A 100 2.44 -9.02 -5.09
N PRO A 101 1.41 -9.88 -5.05
CA PRO A 101 0.21 -9.61 -4.27
C PRO A 101 0.51 -9.56 -2.77
N SER A 102 -0.23 -8.71 -2.05
CA SER A 102 -0.14 -8.65 -0.60
C SER A 102 -0.52 -10.00 0.02
N THR A 103 0.38 -10.53 0.85
CA THR A 103 0.27 -11.88 1.41
C THR A 103 0.26 -11.84 2.93
N VAL A 104 -0.67 -12.56 3.55
CA VAL A 104 -0.72 -12.71 5.00
C VAL A 104 0.36 -13.71 5.44
N MET A 105 1.35 -13.21 6.18
CA MET A 105 2.43 -14.03 6.74
C MET A 105 2.08 -14.47 8.16
N THR A 106 2.34 -15.74 8.46
CA THR A 106 2.08 -16.32 9.78
C THR A 106 3.23 -17.21 10.21
N ARG A 107 3.23 -17.67 11.47
CA ARG A 107 4.17 -18.71 11.88
C ARG A 107 3.78 -20.04 11.22
N PRO A 108 4.75 -20.87 10.79
CA PRO A 108 4.47 -22.16 10.14
C PRO A 108 3.49 -23.04 10.93
N VAL A 109 3.63 -23.08 12.26
CA VAL A 109 2.77 -23.88 13.16
C VAL A 109 1.31 -23.42 13.24
N THR A 110 1.01 -22.19 12.81
CA THR A 110 -0.32 -21.58 12.87
C THR A 110 -0.97 -21.38 11.50
N VAL A 111 -0.24 -21.65 10.41
CA VAL A 111 -0.65 -21.28 9.05
C VAL A 111 -2.01 -21.85 8.68
N THR A 112 -2.26 -23.13 8.93
CA THR A 112 -3.53 -23.79 8.59
C THR A 112 -4.70 -23.17 9.36
N LYS A 113 -4.56 -23.00 10.68
CA LYS A 113 -5.62 -22.44 11.54
C LYS A 113 -5.97 -21.01 11.14
N ILE A 114 -4.97 -20.18 10.85
CA ILE A 114 -5.18 -18.78 10.46
C ILE A 114 -5.77 -18.71 9.05
N SER A 115 -5.26 -19.52 8.11
CA SER A 115 -5.80 -19.59 6.76
C SER A 115 -7.27 -19.99 6.76
N ASP A 116 -7.64 -21.04 7.49
CA ASP A 116 -9.02 -21.51 7.58
C ASP A 116 -9.93 -20.46 8.24
N PHE A 117 -9.43 -19.79 9.28
CA PHE A 117 -10.15 -18.72 9.95
C PHE A 117 -10.44 -17.56 8.98
N LEU A 118 -9.43 -17.09 8.24
CA LEU A 118 -9.57 -15.99 7.29
C LEU A 118 -10.51 -16.34 6.14
N LEU A 119 -10.39 -17.54 5.57
CA LEU A 119 -11.23 -18.00 4.47
C LEU A 119 -12.70 -18.15 4.90
N LYS A 120 -12.97 -18.64 6.11
CA LYS A 120 -14.34 -18.65 6.66
C LYS A 120 -14.85 -17.25 6.99
N SER A 121 -13.97 -16.38 7.48
CA SER A 121 -14.36 -15.01 7.86
C SER A 121 -14.78 -14.19 6.65
N GLN A 122 -14.14 -14.34 5.49
CA GLN A 122 -14.54 -13.61 4.28
C GLN A 122 -15.90 -14.06 3.72
N GLU A 123 -16.40 -15.26 4.03
CA GLU A 123 -17.73 -15.70 3.57
C GLU A 123 -18.86 -14.89 4.24
N SER A 124 -18.65 -14.46 5.49
CA SER A 124 -19.59 -13.65 6.26
C SER A 124 -19.28 -12.16 6.22
N LEU A 125 -17.99 -11.79 6.30
CA LEU A 125 -17.48 -10.42 6.44
C LEU A 125 -16.84 -9.86 5.17
N GLY A 126 -16.73 -10.66 4.10
CA GLY A 126 -16.37 -10.16 2.78
C GLY A 126 -17.37 -9.12 2.28
N SER A 127 -17.10 -8.49 1.13
CA SER A 127 -17.77 -7.31 0.55
C SER A 127 -19.30 -7.44 0.31
N LYS A 128 -20.07 -7.81 1.33
CA LYS A 128 -21.52 -7.80 1.42
C LYS A 128 -21.94 -6.38 1.82
N LEU A 129 -22.83 -5.81 1.01
CA LEU A 129 -23.25 -4.42 1.13
C LEU A 129 -23.93 -4.13 2.49
N ASP A 130 -24.62 -5.10 3.06
CA ASP A 130 -25.41 -4.98 4.31
C ASP A 130 -24.71 -5.48 5.58
N SER A 131 -23.41 -5.81 5.52
CA SER A 131 -22.67 -6.18 6.73
C SER A 131 -22.31 -4.94 7.56
N GLU A 132 -22.52 -5.04 8.87
CA GLU A 132 -22.06 -4.04 9.86
C GLU A 132 -20.53 -3.86 9.80
N PHE A 133 -19.82 -4.94 9.49
CA PHE A 133 -18.37 -4.96 9.33
C PHE A 133 -17.96 -5.39 7.93
N GLN A 134 -17.07 -4.64 7.28
CA GLN A 134 -16.55 -4.94 5.95
C GLN A 134 -15.04 -5.18 6.02
N LEU A 135 -14.62 -6.42 5.73
CA LEU A 135 -13.22 -6.84 5.88
C LEU A 135 -12.27 -6.18 4.87
N PHE A 136 -12.75 -5.91 3.65
CA PHE A 136 -11.96 -5.36 2.54
C PHE A 136 -12.37 -3.94 2.14
N GLN A 137 -13.13 -3.24 2.98
CA GLN A 137 -13.50 -1.85 2.73
C GLN A 137 -13.26 -1.04 3.99
N SER A 138 -12.35 -0.08 3.89
CA SER A 138 -11.94 0.73 5.03
C SER A 138 -12.49 2.15 5.05
N TRP A 139 -13.13 2.60 3.96
CA TRP A 139 -13.73 3.94 3.86
C TRP A 139 -14.75 4.24 4.97
N LYS A 140 -15.52 3.22 5.43
CA LYS A 140 -16.46 3.36 6.56
C LYS A 140 -15.76 3.68 7.88
N TYR A 141 -14.47 3.39 7.98
CA TYR A 141 -13.64 3.59 9.17
C TYR A 141 -12.76 4.85 9.08
N GLY A 142 -12.91 5.64 8.01
CA GLY A 142 -12.26 6.95 7.84
C GLY A 142 -10.85 6.93 7.24
N GLU A 143 -10.30 5.76 6.95
CA GLU A 143 -8.97 5.58 6.36
C GLU A 143 -9.04 4.64 5.14
N SER A 144 -7.93 4.49 4.41
CA SER A 144 -7.80 3.57 3.26
C SER A 144 -6.87 2.40 3.59
N ASP A 145 -7.08 1.24 2.97
CA ASP A 145 -6.23 0.06 3.10
C ASP A 145 -6.01 -0.44 4.56
N LEU A 146 -7.00 -0.31 5.44
CA LEU A 146 -6.92 -0.82 6.82
C LEU A 146 -6.96 -2.35 6.88
N LEU A 147 -5.90 -2.96 7.45
CA LEU A 147 -5.64 -4.42 7.52
C LEU A 147 -5.42 -5.07 6.15
N PHE A 148 -6.35 -4.88 5.22
CA PHE A 148 -6.31 -5.34 3.85
C PHE A 148 -6.50 -4.16 2.90
N LYS A 149 -5.94 -4.26 1.70
CA LYS A 149 -6.17 -3.26 0.66
C LYS A 149 -7.64 -3.18 0.30
N ASP A 150 -8.16 -1.99 0.03
CA ASP A 150 -9.57 -1.81 -0.35
C ASP A 150 -9.91 -2.43 -1.72
N THR A 151 -8.88 -2.74 -2.53
CA THR A 151 -9.00 -3.53 -3.77
C THR A 151 -9.19 -5.02 -3.56
N THR A 152 -9.04 -5.52 -2.33
CA THR A 152 -9.06 -6.96 -2.07
C THR A 152 -10.45 -7.51 -2.38
N GLN A 153 -10.52 -8.43 -3.35
CA GLN A 153 -11.78 -9.07 -3.71
C GLN A 153 -12.06 -10.30 -2.86
N HIS A 154 -11.03 -11.10 -2.61
CA HIS A 154 -11.09 -12.33 -1.83
C HIS A 154 -9.68 -12.75 -1.40
N LEU A 155 -9.61 -13.59 -0.37
CA LEU A 155 -8.42 -14.29 0.06
C LEU A 155 -8.39 -15.68 -0.58
N VAL A 156 -7.21 -16.09 -1.02
CA VAL A 156 -6.94 -17.43 -1.57
C VAL A 156 -5.90 -18.13 -0.70
N HIS A 157 -5.92 -19.46 -0.70
CA HIS A 157 -4.82 -20.22 -0.11
C HIS A 157 -3.52 -19.89 -0.85
N ALA A 158 -2.47 -19.59 -0.09
CA ALA A 158 -1.13 -19.50 -0.65
C ALA A 158 -0.72 -20.89 -1.16
N SER A 159 -0.44 -21.00 -2.46
CA SER A 159 -0.01 -22.25 -3.10
C SER A 159 1.39 -22.68 -2.64
N HIS A 160 2.19 -21.71 -2.20
CA HIS A 160 3.57 -21.92 -1.76
C HIS A 160 3.74 -21.47 -0.31
N LEU A 161 4.55 -22.21 0.46
CA LEU A 161 4.82 -21.90 1.87
C LEU A 161 6.06 -21.02 2.06
N SER A 162 6.93 -20.93 1.05
CA SER A 162 8.12 -20.08 1.12
C SER A 162 7.81 -18.68 0.58
N TYR A 163 8.37 -17.66 1.22
CA TYR A 163 8.21 -16.28 0.75
C TYR A 163 8.90 -16.04 -0.61
N GLN A 164 9.95 -16.80 -0.92
CA GLN A 164 10.70 -16.68 -2.18
C GLN A 164 9.83 -17.11 -3.36
N ASP A 165 9.09 -18.21 -3.22
CA ASP A 165 8.18 -18.68 -4.26
C ASP A 165 7.00 -17.72 -4.46
N ILE A 166 6.52 -17.10 -3.37
CA ILE A 166 5.41 -16.12 -3.41
C ILE A 166 5.83 -14.82 -4.09
N LEU A 167 7.03 -14.31 -3.77
CA LEU A 167 7.53 -13.05 -4.32
C LEU A 167 8.10 -13.21 -5.74
N GLY A 168 8.61 -14.40 -6.06
CA GLY A 168 9.31 -14.69 -7.30
C GLY A 168 10.76 -14.21 -7.31
N GLU A 169 11.59 -14.90 -8.09
CA GLU A 169 13.04 -14.65 -8.14
C GLU A 169 13.39 -13.22 -8.60
N SER A 170 12.69 -12.70 -9.60
CA SER A 170 12.96 -11.36 -10.14
C SER A 170 12.72 -10.25 -9.11
N PHE A 171 11.67 -10.37 -8.29
CA PHE A 171 11.38 -9.40 -7.25
C PHE A 171 12.37 -9.53 -6.09
N MET A 172 12.75 -10.77 -5.74
CA MET A 172 13.77 -11.05 -4.72
C MET A 172 15.12 -10.41 -5.07
N GLN A 173 15.60 -10.57 -6.31
CA GLN A 173 16.84 -9.96 -6.77
C GLN A 173 16.80 -8.42 -6.69
N LEU A 174 15.67 -7.81 -7.07
CA LEU A 174 15.47 -6.37 -6.96
C LEU A 174 15.48 -5.91 -5.49
N ALA A 175 14.77 -6.63 -4.62
CA ALA A 175 14.71 -6.34 -3.19
C ALA A 175 16.11 -6.43 -2.55
N GLU A 176 16.86 -7.49 -2.81
CA GLU A 176 18.23 -7.67 -2.32
C GLU A 176 19.16 -6.54 -2.76
N SER A 177 19.08 -6.11 -4.03
CA SER A 177 19.84 -4.97 -4.53
C SER A 177 19.53 -3.68 -3.78
N VAL A 178 18.28 -3.45 -3.39
CA VAL A 178 17.86 -2.24 -2.66
C VAL A 178 18.29 -2.31 -1.18
N PHE A 179 18.12 -3.47 -0.55
CA PHE A 179 18.47 -3.66 0.87
C PHE A 179 19.97 -3.66 1.13
N ASN A 180 20.78 -4.05 0.14
CA ASN A 180 22.24 -3.86 0.21
C ASN A 180 22.64 -2.38 0.32
N CYS A 181 21.84 -1.47 -0.23
CA CYS A 181 22.06 -0.03 -0.17
C CYS A 181 21.42 0.64 1.05
N THR A 182 20.45 0.00 1.70
CA THR A 182 19.61 0.61 2.74
C THR A 182 19.41 -0.34 3.92
N PRO A 183 20.10 -0.12 5.06
CA PRO A 183 19.88 -0.92 6.25
C PRO A 183 18.52 -0.58 6.86
N ALA A 184 17.51 -1.40 6.62
CA ALA A 184 16.26 -1.29 7.35
C ALA A 184 16.41 -2.05 8.69
N GLY A 185 16.25 -1.34 9.83
CA GLY A 185 16.53 -1.86 11.17
C GLY A 185 15.76 -3.13 11.60
N LYS A 186 14.75 -3.55 10.82
CA LYS A 186 13.99 -4.80 10.99
C LYS A 186 14.08 -5.76 9.81
N VAL A 187 14.73 -5.39 8.71
CA VAL A 187 14.92 -6.27 7.56
C VAL A 187 16.22 -7.05 7.75
N LYS A 188 16.22 -7.90 8.78
CA LYS A 188 16.90 -9.18 8.63
C LYS A 188 15.84 -10.08 8.03
N PHE A 189 15.81 -10.21 6.70
CA PHE A 189 15.36 -11.48 6.15
C PHE A 189 16.21 -12.50 6.90
N LEU A 190 15.59 -13.30 7.77
CA LEU A 190 16.25 -14.40 8.47
C LEU A 190 16.59 -15.43 7.39
N ILE A 191 17.58 -15.10 6.56
CA ILE A 191 18.33 -16.02 5.73
C ILE A 191 19.22 -16.76 6.74
N LEU A 192 18.59 -17.72 7.43
CA LEU A 192 19.34 -18.83 7.97
C LEU A 192 19.63 -19.72 6.74
N SER A 193 20.81 -19.50 6.16
CA SER A 193 21.51 -20.49 5.34
C SER A 193 21.76 -21.77 6.13
#